data_AF-A0A6I7WQE4-F1
#
_entry.id   AF-A0A6I7WQE4-F1
#
_cell.length_a   1.000
_cell.length_b   1.000
_cell.length_c   1.000
_cell.angle_alpha   90.00
_cell.angle_beta   90.00
_cell.angle_gamma   90.00
#
_symmetry.space_group_name_H-M   'P 1'
#
loop_
_entity.id
_entity.type
_entity.pdbx_description
1 polymer ?
#
loop_
_entity_poly.entity_id
_entity_poly.type
_entity_poly.pdbx_seq_one_letter_code
_entity_poly.pdbx_strand_id
1 'polypeptide(L)'
;MSYQPPYTITPKILHLIAEISENLGRLSVVLEQSSNLRLRRINRIRTIQGSLAIEGNTLTERQITAILEDKPVIAPPREIQEARNALLAYEQLDLWQASNEQHLLDAHQLLMKGLIDKVGVYRHKGVGVMHGDQVIHMAPPANRVNILMADLLSWLKTTPDHALIKSCVFHSN
;
A
#
# COMPACT_ATOMS: atom_id res chain seq x y z
N MET A 1 -11.24 14.09 -23.04
CA MET A 1 -10.79 14.89 -21.88
C MET A 1 -9.97 13.97 -21.00
N SER A 2 -8.80 14.39 -20.50
CA SER A 2 -8.04 13.57 -19.54
C SER A 2 -8.77 13.57 -18.20
N TYR A 3 -8.98 12.39 -17.62
CA TYR A 3 -9.50 12.25 -16.27
C TYR A 3 -8.58 12.96 -15.26
N GLN A 4 -9.18 13.65 -14.29
CA GLN A 4 -8.48 14.26 -13.15
C GLN A 4 -9.33 14.05 -11.88
N PRO A 5 -8.79 13.39 -10.84
CA PRO A 5 -9.47 13.30 -9.55
C PRO A 5 -9.73 14.68 -8.96
N PRO A 6 -10.83 14.88 -8.21
CA PRO A 6 -11.14 16.16 -7.60
C PRO A 6 -10.25 16.39 -6.36
N TYR A 7 -9.33 17.35 -6.44
CA TYR A 7 -8.58 17.84 -5.29
C TYR A 7 -8.18 19.30 -5.49
N THR A 8 -7.98 20.01 -4.39
CA THR A 8 -7.51 21.40 -4.40
C THR A 8 -6.30 21.51 -3.50
N ILE A 9 -5.22 22.07 -4.03
CA ILE A 9 -4.02 22.35 -3.25
C ILE A 9 -4.28 23.60 -2.40
N THR A 10 -4.14 23.44 -1.07
CA THR A 10 -4.32 24.53 -0.12
C THR A 10 -2.98 25.02 0.40
N PRO A 11 -2.89 26.24 0.97
CA PRO A 11 -1.66 26.73 1.61
C PRO A 11 -1.12 25.78 2.69
N LYS A 12 -2.01 25.09 3.42
CA LYS A 12 -1.63 24.08 4.41
C LYS A 12 -0.92 22.88 3.77
N ILE A 13 -1.42 22.40 2.63
CA ILE A 13 -0.77 21.30 1.89
C ILE A 13 0.63 21.72 1.44
N LEU A 14 0.78 22.94 0.90
CA LEU A 14 2.09 23.45 0.48
C LEU A 14 3.08 23.56 1.65
N HIS A 15 2.62 24.03 2.81
CA HIS A 15 3.43 24.10 4.02
C HIS A 15 3.92 22.71 4.47
N LEU A 16 3.02 21.73 4.50
CA LEU A 16 3.36 20.34 4.85
C LEU A 16 4.36 19.73 3.86
N ILE A 17 4.21 19.98 2.56
CA ILE A 17 5.17 19.51 1.56
C ILE A 17 6.56 20.14 1.80
N ALA A 18 6.63 21.44 2.09
CA ALA A 18 7.89 22.11 2.39
C ALA A 18 8.55 21.51 3.63
N GLU A 19 7.80 21.32 4.72
CA GLU A 19 8.30 20.75 5.97
C GLU A 19 8.78 19.31 5.79
N ILE A 20 8.00 18.46 5.11
CA ILE A 20 8.40 17.09 4.80
C ILE A 20 9.66 17.08 3.93
N SER A 21 9.76 17.95 2.92
CA SER A 21 10.92 18.01 2.04
C SER A 21 12.18 18.46 2.76
N GLU A 22 12.06 19.44 3.67
CA GLU A 22 13.16 19.86 4.53
C GLU A 22 13.64 18.70 5.43
N ASN A 23 12.70 18.00 6.07
CA ASN A 23 13.01 16.86 6.93
C ASN A 23 13.65 15.70 6.14
N LEU A 24 13.17 15.40 4.93
CA LEU A 24 13.79 14.42 4.04
C LEU A 24 15.21 14.82 3.65
N GLY A 25 15.46 16.12 3.38
CA GLY A 25 16.80 16.63 3.11
C GLY A 25 17.75 16.54 4.31
N ARG A 26 17.27 16.80 5.53
CA ARG A 26 18.07 16.57 6.75
C ARG A 26 18.37 15.08 6.95
N LEU A 27 17.38 14.22 6.69
CA LEU A 27 17.51 12.77 6.84
C LEU A 27 18.47 12.16 5.80
N SER A 28 18.46 12.64 4.54
CA SER A 28 19.34 12.10 3.50
C SER A 28 20.82 12.24 3.87
N VAL A 29 21.21 13.38 4.43
CA VAL A 29 22.58 13.63 4.92
C VAL A 29 22.98 12.66 6.03
N VAL A 30 22.06 12.32 6.95
CA VAL A 30 22.30 11.37 8.03
C VAL A 30 22.39 9.92 7.51
N LEU A 31 21.54 9.55 6.54
CA LEU A 31 21.48 8.21 5.98
C LEU A 31 22.63 7.89 5.02
N GLU A 32 23.14 8.88 4.27
CA GLU A 32 24.34 8.71 3.43
C GLU A 32 25.56 8.28 4.26
N GLN A 33 25.62 8.69 5.53
CA GLN A 33 26.66 8.31 6.48
C GLN A 33 26.42 6.93 7.13
N SER A 34 25.21 6.37 7.00
CA SER A 34 24.76 5.19 7.72
C SER A 34 23.86 4.30 6.86
N SER A 35 24.44 3.63 5.86
CA SER A 35 23.74 2.64 5.02
C SER A 35 23.42 1.36 5.80
N ASN A 36 22.52 1.45 6.77
CA ASN A 36 22.25 0.36 7.68
C ASN A 36 21.12 -0.54 7.16
N LEU A 37 21.49 -1.62 6.46
CA LEU A 37 20.56 -2.68 6.01
C LEU A 37 19.65 -3.18 7.15
N ARG A 38 20.16 -3.19 8.39
CA ARG A 38 19.37 -3.57 9.58
C ARG A 38 18.23 -2.59 9.85
N LEU A 39 18.45 -1.27 9.70
CA LEU A 39 17.39 -0.27 9.89
C LEU A 39 16.31 -0.40 8.83
N ARG A 40 16.69 -0.64 7.55
CA ARG A 40 15.71 -0.91 6.48
C ARG A 40 14.85 -2.13 6.80
N ARG A 41 15.48 -3.20 7.29
CA ARG A 41 14.76 -4.42 7.70
C ARG A 41 13.82 -4.17 8.88
N ILE A 42 14.26 -3.45 9.91
CA ILE A 42 13.41 -3.10 11.07
C ILE A 42 12.21 -2.26 10.62
N ASN A 43 12.43 -1.23 9.81
CA ASN A 43 11.35 -0.37 9.33
C ASN A 43 10.36 -1.15 8.45
N ARG A 44 10.84 -2.08 7.62
CA ARG A 44 9.98 -2.98 6.82
C ARG A 44 9.05 -3.80 7.70
N ILE A 45 9.60 -4.43 8.74
CA ILE A 45 8.83 -5.26 9.68
C ILE A 45 7.76 -4.41 10.39
N ARG A 46 8.12 -3.20 10.83
CA ARG A 46 7.17 -2.24 11.43
C ARG A 46 6.06 -1.83 10.48
N THR A 47 6.40 -1.51 9.23
CA THR A 47 5.40 -1.17 8.21
C THR A 47 4.42 -2.32 7.99
N ILE A 48 4.93 -3.54 7.80
CA ILE A 48 4.08 -4.72 7.59
C ILE A 48 3.19 -4.98 8.82
N GLN A 49 3.76 -4.91 10.03
CA GLN A 49 3.02 -5.11 11.27
C GLN A 49 1.89 -4.09 11.41
N GLY A 50 2.20 -2.80 11.20
CA GLY A 50 1.21 -1.73 11.28
C GLY A 50 0.08 -1.89 10.26
N SER A 51 0.41 -2.21 9.00
CA SER A 51 -0.58 -2.44 7.95
C SER A 51 -1.49 -3.63 8.26
N LEU A 52 -0.93 -4.76 8.69
CA LEU A 52 -1.73 -5.94 9.01
C LEU A 52 -2.58 -5.74 10.27
N ALA A 53 -2.07 -5.01 11.27
CA ALA A 53 -2.82 -4.71 12.49
C ALA A 53 -4.06 -3.85 12.25
N ILE A 54 -4.02 -2.93 11.27
CA ILE A 54 -5.19 -2.16 10.83
C ILE A 54 -6.30 -3.09 10.30
N GLU A 55 -5.91 -4.17 9.62
CA GLU A 55 -6.82 -5.21 9.10
C GLU A 55 -7.19 -6.29 10.14
N GLY A 56 -6.79 -6.11 11.40
CA GLY A 56 -7.16 -6.99 12.52
C GLY A 56 -6.19 -8.15 12.80
N ASN A 57 -5.05 -8.21 12.13
CA ASN A 57 -4.01 -9.20 12.41
C ASN A 57 -3.36 -8.93 13.78
N THR A 58 -3.07 -9.99 14.54
CA THR A 58 -2.62 -9.88 15.94
C THR A 58 -1.12 -10.15 16.12
N LEU A 59 -0.39 -10.43 15.03
CA LEU A 59 1.02 -10.72 15.08
C LEU A 59 1.85 -9.51 15.54
N THR A 60 2.79 -9.79 16.43
CA THR A 60 3.78 -8.83 16.91
C THR A 60 4.95 -8.69 15.93
N GLU A 61 5.70 -7.58 16.02
CA GLU A 61 6.95 -7.40 15.26
C GLU A 61 7.92 -8.59 15.44
N ARG A 62 7.97 -9.18 16.66
CA ARG A 62 8.81 -10.34 16.95
C ARG A 62 8.36 -11.58 16.19
N GLN A 63 7.05 -11.82 16.11
CA GLN A 63 6.51 -12.95 15.35
C GLN A 63 6.72 -12.77 13.84
N ILE A 64 6.53 -11.56 13.31
CA ILE A 64 6.82 -11.27 11.89
C ILE A 64 8.32 -11.43 11.60
N THR A 65 9.19 -11.00 12.52
CA THR A 65 10.64 -11.23 12.41
C THR A 65 10.96 -12.73 12.38
N ALA A 66 10.33 -13.52 13.25
CA ALA A 66 10.52 -14.97 13.30
C ALA A 66 10.02 -15.65 12.00
N ILE A 67 8.90 -15.21 11.42
CA ILE A 67 8.41 -15.67 10.12
C ILE A 67 9.44 -15.39 9.02
N LEU A 68 10.00 -14.18 8.98
CA LEU A 68 11.04 -13.79 8.02
C LEU A 68 12.34 -14.60 8.18
N GLU A 69 12.62 -15.10 9.38
CA GLU A 69 13.79 -15.93 9.69
C GLU A 69 13.50 -17.44 9.59
N ASP A 70 12.33 -17.82 9.07
CA ASP A 70 11.83 -19.21 9.00
C ASP A 70 11.88 -19.95 10.36
N LYS A 71 11.71 -19.21 11.45
CA LYS A 71 11.59 -19.75 12.80
C LYS A 71 10.15 -20.18 13.08
N PRO A 72 9.93 -21.18 13.97
CA PRO A 72 8.59 -21.60 14.38
C PRO A 72 7.82 -20.45 15.04
N VAL A 73 6.57 -20.24 14.62
CA VAL A 73 5.65 -19.26 15.20
C VAL A 73 4.30 -19.94 15.45
N ILE A 74 3.79 -19.79 16.68
CA ILE A 74 2.46 -20.25 17.06
C ILE A 74 1.51 -19.06 16.93
N ALA A 75 0.64 -19.11 15.93
CA ALA A 75 -0.40 -18.10 15.64
C ALA A 75 -1.44 -18.70 14.67
N PRO A 76 -2.59 -18.05 14.46
CA PRO A 76 -3.57 -18.50 13.46
C PRO A 76 -2.90 -18.66 12.07
N PRO A 77 -3.10 -19.80 11.38
CA PRO A 77 -2.44 -20.06 10.09
C PRO A 77 -2.70 -18.98 9.04
N ARG A 78 -3.91 -18.39 9.05
CA ARG A 78 -4.29 -17.29 8.17
C ARG A 78 -3.43 -16.04 8.40
N GLU A 79 -3.23 -15.64 9.65
CA GLU A 79 -2.40 -14.47 10.01
C GLU A 79 -0.93 -14.68 9.65
N ILE A 80 -0.42 -15.91 9.80
CA ILE A 80 0.94 -16.27 9.35
C ILE A 80 1.05 -16.13 7.83
N GLN A 81 0.04 -16.60 7.09
CA GLN A 81 0.01 -16.49 5.63
C GLN A 81 -0.06 -15.03 5.15
N GLU A 82 -0.88 -14.20 5.81
CA GLU A 82 -0.93 -12.75 5.56
C GLU A 82 0.44 -12.09 5.74
N ALA A 83 1.13 -12.38 6.86
CA ALA A 83 2.47 -11.87 7.11
C ALA A 83 3.50 -12.35 6.07
N ARG A 84 3.48 -13.64 5.69
CA ARG A 84 4.36 -14.18 4.64
C ARG A 84 4.12 -13.52 3.29
N ASN A 85 2.85 -13.38 2.90
CA ASN A 85 2.48 -12.73 1.64
C ASN A 85 2.90 -11.25 1.62
N ALA A 86 2.68 -10.53 2.73
CA ALA A 86 3.11 -9.14 2.87
C ALA A 86 4.63 -9.00 2.77
N LEU A 87 5.40 -9.86 3.45
CA LEU A 87 6.87 -9.86 3.34
C LEU A 87 7.31 -10.04 1.88
N LEU A 88 6.77 -11.04 1.19
CA LEU A 88 7.08 -11.30 -0.22
C LEU A 88 6.69 -10.12 -1.13
N ALA A 89 5.51 -9.52 -0.92
CA ALA A 89 5.07 -8.39 -1.73
C ALA A 89 5.97 -7.17 -1.55
N TYR A 90 6.35 -6.87 -0.31
CA TYR A 90 7.21 -5.73 -0.02
C TYR A 90 8.65 -5.89 -0.56
N GLU A 91 9.14 -7.12 -0.74
CA GLU A 91 10.42 -7.40 -1.41
C GLU A 91 10.40 -7.07 -2.90
N GLN A 92 9.24 -7.15 -3.56
CA GLN A 92 9.09 -6.86 -4.99
C GLN A 92 8.82 -5.38 -5.31
N LEU A 93 8.65 -4.52 -4.29
CA LEU A 93 8.25 -3.11 -4.48
C LEU A 93 9.17 -2.33 -5.42
N ASP A 94 10.48 -2.58 -5.37
CA ASP A 94 11.47 -1.88 -6.21
C ASP A 94 11.36 -2.29 -7.70
N LEU A 95 10.69 -3.39 -8.01
CA LEU A 95 10.46 -3.89 -9.38
C LEU A 95 9.15 -3.38 -9.97
N TRP A 96 8.21 -2.96 -9.11
CA TRP A 96 6.89 -2.53 -9.54
C TRP A 96 6.84 -1.03 -9.86
N GLN A 97 5.88 -0.69 -10.71
CA GLN A 97 5.60 0.67 -11.12
C GLN A 97 4.18 0.98 -10.72
N ALA A 98 3.98 2.00 -9.88
CA ALA A 98 2.68 2.31 -9.29
C ALA A 98 1.59 2.63 -10.31
N SER A 99 1.96 3.11 -11.50
CA SER A 99 1.03 3.42 -12.60
C SER A 99 0.84 2.27 -13.60
N ASN A 100 1.45 1.10 -13.36
CA ASN A 100 1.29 -0.08 -14.20
C ASN A 100 0.21 -0.98 -13.60
N GLU A 101 -0.87 -1.19 -14.37
CA GLU A 101 -2.01 -2.02 -13.97
C GLU A 101 -1.61 -3.46 -13.67
N GLN A 102 -0.75 -4.07 -14.50
CA GLN A 102 -0.31 -5.44 -14.29
C GLN A 102 0.47 -5.56 -12.97
N HIS A 103 1.36 -4.62 -12.66
CA HIS A 103 2.08 -4.62 -11.40
C HIS A 103 1.16 -4.48 -10.18
N LEU A 104 0.08 -3.70 -10.29
CA LEU A 104 -0.94 -3.61 -9.24
C LEU A 104 -1.64 -4.97 -9.03
N LEU A 105 -2.02 -5.64 -10.12
CA LEU A 105 -2.64 -6.96 -10.07
C LEU A 105 -1.66 -8.02 -9.54
N ASP A 106 -0.40 -7.99 -9.92
CA ASP A 106 0.66 -8.88 -9.41
C ASP A 106 0.86 -8.68 -7.90
N ALA A 107 0.87 -7.43 -7.43
CA ALA A 107 0.94 -7.11 -6.02
C ALA A 107 -0.27 -7.68 -5.24
N HIS A 108 -1.49 -7.49 -5.77
CA HIS A 108 -2.69 -8.08 -5.18
C HIS A 108 -2.62 -9.61 -5.19
N GLN A 109 -2.12 -10.22 -6.27
CA GLN A 109 -1.97 -11.67 -6.37
C GLN A 109 -1.05 -12.19 -5.27
N LEU A 110 0.10 -11.54 -5.07
CA LEU A 110 1.07 -11.95 -4.08
C LEU A 110 0.55 -11.76 -2.66
N LEU A 111 -0.09 -10.62 -2.38
CA LEU A 111 -0.69 -10.32 -1.08
C LEU A 111 -1.81 -11.30 -0.69
N MET A 112 -2.65 -11.68 -1.64
CA MET A 112 -3.88 -12.43 -1.37
C MET A 112 -3.76 -13.94 -1.60
N LYS A 113 -2.59 -14.42 -2.03
CA LYS A 113 -2.34 -15.83 -2.36
C LYS A 113 -2.70 -16.76 -1.19
N GLY A 114 -3.62 -17.70 -1.42
CA GLY A 114 -4.05 -18.66 -0.42
C GLY A 114 -4.97 -18.10 0.68
N LEU A 115 -5.37 -16.82 0.59
CA LEU A 115 -6.31 -16.18 1.52
C LEU A 115 -7.73 -16.06 0.95
N ILE A 116 -7.85 -15.94 -0.38
CA ILE A 116 -9.10 -15.86 -1.14
C ILE A 116 -8.98 -16.58 -2.49
N ASP A 117 -10.12 -16.87 -3.12
CA ASP A 117 -10.16 -17.65 -4.37
C ASP A 117 -9.72 -16.85 -5.62
N LYS A 118 -10.13 -15.57 -5.70
CA LYS A 118 -9.88 -14.71 -6.87
C LYS A 118 -8.81 -13.69 -6.54
N VAL A 119 -7.62 -13.91 -7.08
CA VAL A 119 -6.44 -13.08 -6.85
C VAL A 119 -5.92 -12.54 -8.18
N GLY A 120 -5.27 -11.38 -8.15
CA GLY A 120 -4.68 -10.77 -9.36
C GLY A 120 -5.70 -10.27 -10.39
N VAL A 121 -6.94 -10.04 -9.97
CA VAL A 121 -8.02 -9.57 -10.83
C VAL A 121 -8.91 -8.59 -10.09
N TYR A 122 -9.53 -7.66 -10.81
CA TYR A 122 -10.59 -6.85 -10.23
C TYR A 122 -11.82 -7.68 -9.88
N ARG A 123 -12.54 -7.22 -8.86
CA ARG A 123 -13.79 -7.86 -8.42
C ARG A 123 -14.85 -7.86 -9.53
N HIS A 124 -15.65 -8.92 -9.54
CA HIS A 124 -16.82 -9.05 -10.44
C HIS A 124 -18.16 -8.84 -9.73
N LYS A 125 -18.14 -8.61 -8.41
CA LYS A 125 -19.33 -8.39 -7.59
C LYS A 125 -19.28 -7.01 -6.94
N GLY A 126 -20.45 -6.48 -6.58
CA GLY A 126 -20.55 -5.29 -5.74
C GLY A 126 -19.95 -5.56 -4.36
N VAL A 127 -19.33 -4.53 -3.77
CA VAL A 127 -18.82 -4.56 -2.40
C VAL A 127 -19.25 -3.28 -1.70
N GLY A 128 -19.52 -3.37 -0.40
CA GLY A 128 -19.77 -2.21 0.46
C GLY A 128 -18.50 -1.82 1.19
N VAL A 129 -18.30 -0.52 1.41
CA VAL A 129 -17.24 -0.03 2.30
C VAL A 129 -17.79 0.01 3.72
N MET A 130 -17.10 -0.65 4.64
CA MET A 130 -17.55 -0.87 6.02
C MET A 130 -16.80 0.04 7.00
N HIS A 131 -17.49 0.52 8.04
CA HIS A 131 -16.89 1.05 9.27
C HIS A 131 -17.44 0.27 10.46
N GLY A 132 -16.67 -0.70 10.96
CA GLY A 132 -17.19 -1.71 11.87
C GLY A 132 -18.35 -2.47 11.21
N ASP A 133 -19.51 -2.49 11.86
CA ASP A 133 -20.70 -3.17 11.37
C ASP A 133 -21.59 -2.33 10.43
N GLN A 134 -21.22 -1.08 10.14
CA GLN A 134 -22.01 -0.18 9.30
C GLN A 134 -21.48 -0.10 7.86
N VAL A 135 -22.37 -0.24 6.88
CA VAL A 135 -22.08 0.08 5.48
C VAL A 135 -22.07 1.60 5.32
N ILE A 136 -20.90 2.19 5.11
CA ILE A 136 -20.74 3.64 4.93
C ILE A 136 -21.25 4.07 3.55
N HIS A 137 -20.83 3.35 2.51
CA HIS A 137 -21.25 3.60 1.14
C HIS A 137 -21.05 2.36 0.26
N MET A 138 -21.80 2.30 -0.84
CA MET A 138 -21.60 1.27 -1.86
C MET A 138 -20.43 1.68 -2.76
N ALA A 139 -19.47 0.76 -2.96
CA ALA A 139 -18.43 0.98 -3.94
C ALA A 139 -19.01 1.01 -5.37
N PRO A 140 -18.30 1.59 -6.35
CA PRO A 140 -18.75 1.61 -7.74
C PRO A 140 -19.13 0.21 -8.27
N PRO A 141 -20.05 0.10 -9.23
CA PRO A 141 -20.38 -1.17 -9.86
C PRO A 141 -19.14 -1.88 -10.40
N ALA A 142 -19.09 -3.21 -10.26
CA ALA A 142 -17.92 -4.02 -10.64
C ALA A 142 -17.52 -3.83 -12.12
N ASN A 143 -18.51 -3.70 -13.01
CA ASN A 143 -18.29 -3.47 -14.44
C ASN A 143 -17.65 -2.10 -14.77
N ARG A 144 -17.59 -1.16 -13.80
CA ARG A 144 -16.92 0.13 -13.97
C ARG A 144 -15.49 0.15 -13.44
N VAL A 145 -15.08 -0.82 -12.63
CA VAL A 145 -13.78 -0.80 -11.93
C VAL A 145 -12.62 -0.71 -12.93
N ASN A 146 -12.64 -1.51 -14.00
CA ASN A 146 -11.58 -1.49 -15.02
C ASN A 146 -11.39 -0.10 -15.63
N ILE A 147 -12.49 0.57 -15.99
CA ILE A 147 -12.44 1.91 -16.59
C ILE A 147 -11.92 2.94 -15.58
N LEU A 148 -12.44 2.91 -14.35
CA LEU A 148 -12.03 3.84 -13.29
C LEU A 148 -10.55 3.67 -12.92
N MET A 149 -10.06 2.44 -12.85
CA MET A 149 -8.66 2.15 -12.56
C MET A 149 -7.74 2.53 -13.72
N ALA A 150 -8.15 2.29 -14.97
CA ALA A 150 -7.40 2.74 -16.14
C ALA A 150 -7.26 4.27 -16.16
N ASP A 151 -8.35 5.00 -15.88
CA ASP A 151 -8.35 6.45 -15.77
C ASP A 151 -7.43 6.94 -14.63
N LEU A 152 -7.52 6.33 -13.45
CA LEU A 152 -6.71 6.68 -12.28
C LEU A 152 -5.21 6.40 -12.49
N LEU A 153 -4.87 5.25 -13.06
CA LEU A 153 -3.48 4.87 -13.37
C LEU A 153 -2.90 5.75 -14.48
N SER A 154 -3.70 6.12 -15.48
CA SER A 154 -3.32 7.08 -16.51
C SER A 154 -3.02 8.44 -15.88
N TRP A 155 -3.90 8.95 -15.01
CA TRP A 155 -3.65 10.20 -14.28
C TRP A 155 -2.37 10.12 -13.44
N LEU A 156 -2.16 9.03 -12.70
CA LEU A 156 -0.97 8.83 -11.86
C LEU A 156 0.32 8.89 -12.69
N LYS A 157 0.29 8.32 -13.91
CA LYS A 157 1.42 8.31 -14.85
C LYS A 157 1.75 9.70 -15.39
N THR A 158 0.75 10.53 -15.66
CA THR A 158 0.94 11.76 -16.45
C THR A 158 0.87 13.06 -15.66
N THR A 159 0.27 13.06 -14.46
CA THR A 159 0.14 14.30 -13.68
C THR A 159 1.51 14.90 -13.34
N PRO A 160 1.71 16.23 -13.39
CA PRO A 160 2.96 16.86 -13.01
C PRO A 160 3.12 17.06 -11.49
N ASP A 161 2.12 16.68 -10.68
CA ASP A 161 2.10 16.98 -9.25
C ASP A 161 3.25 16.36 -8.46
N HIS A 162 3.49 16.88 -7.25
CA HIS A 162 4.46 16.30 -6.33
C HIS A 162 4.06 14.88 -5.89
N ALA A 163 5.02 13.98 -5.70
CA ALA A 163 4.77 12.57 -5.34
C ALA A 163 3.90 12.41 -4.08
N LEU A 164 4.12 13.24 -3.07
CA LEU A 164 3.30 13.29 -1.84
C LEU A 164 1.82 13.61 -2.11
N ILE A 165 1.54 14.49 -3.10
CA ILE A 165 0.16 14.79 -3.49
C ILE A 165 -0.43 13.59 -4.22
N LYS A 166 0.31 13.08 -5.22
CA LYS A 166 -0.17 11.96 -6.03
C LYS A 166 -0.49 10.73 -5.19
N SER A 167 0.36 10.41 -4.21
CA SER A 167 0.15 9.26 -3.32
C SER A 167 -1.12 9.41 -2.48
N CYS A 168 -1.38 10.59 -1.94
CA CYS A 168 -2.58 10.85 -1.14
C CYS A 168 -3.85 10.82 -1.98
N VAL A 169 -3.82 11.42 -3.17
CA VAL A 169 -4.96 11.43 -4.08
C VAL A 169 -5.23 10.01 -4.59
N PHE A 170 -4.21 9.24 -4.97
CA PHE A 170 -4.37 7.84 -5.37
C PHE A 170 -4.92 6.98 -4.23
N HIS A 171 -4.45 7.17 -3.00
CA HIS A 171 -4.95 6.42 -1.84
C HIS A 171 -6.42 6.73 -1.50
N SER A 172 -6.90 7.94 -1.83
CA SER A 172 -8.26 8.38 -1.49
C SER A 172 -9.30 8.04 -2.57
N ASN A 173 -8.88 7.53 -3.74
CA ASN A 173 -9.75 7.15 -4.86
C ASN A 173 -9.83 5.64 -5.01
#